data_AF-A0ABD6QJM6-F1
#
_entry.id   AF-A0ABD6QJM6-F1
#
_cell.length_a   1.000
_cell.length_b   1.000
_cell.length_c   1.000
_cell.angle_alpha   90.00
_cell.angle_beta   90.00
_cell.angle_gamma   90.00
#
_symmetry.space_group_name_H-M   'P 1'
#
loop_
_entity.id
_entity.type
_entity.pdbx_description
1 polymer ?
#
loop_
_entity_poly.entity_id
_entity_poly.type
_entity_poly.pdbx_seq_one_letter_code
_entity_poly.pdbx_strand_id
1 'polypeptide(L)'
;MAFSPTGFWSYAHADDENSGGQVLRLARHLAAEFRLLTGTDLTLFVDRESLEWGDEWRKKVDTSIHGTTFFIPIVTPTYFQRDECRRELLLFHRKSSASDLQELLLPIIFAPINFDEESDDEVLAIVSKRQGEPFWDIRLEDETSSVYRKAIHKLAARLKAVSESVEERAELTDIPASAMTEATTDQLELDDEPGFLDLIAEMLDDLLPAWAAAIESLTVDLKAIETTLDEHQPNLTRANSARTMGPRIVALRNAAVALEAPTTNFLEHAKRYKTLTAEIGKGIAASAEMALMSGDQEDIQKGIDTAESIVEVQATLDEAMRAADPLLGVMRDMGRASRDMRPPTKRITEAITVISDSRTLYGQWVDTLTSLRSALEDDGSPSQTT
;
A
#
# COMPACT_ATOMS: atom_id res chain seq x y z
N MET A 1 -8.26 7.18 31.13
CA MET A 1 -8.57 8.36 30.28
C MET A 1 -9.58 7.86 29.28
N ALA A 2 -10.74 8.51 29.14
CA ALA A 2 -11.71 8.14 28.10
C ALA A 2 -11.10 8.52 26.73
N PHE A 3 -11.13 7.60 25.78
CA PHE A 3 -10.60 7.82 24.44
C PHE A 3 -11.47 8.82 23.68
N SER A 4 -10.83 9.67 22.86
CA SER A 4 -11.52 10.67 22.05
C SER A 4 -11.60 10.19 20.60
N PRO A 5 -12.79 10.16 19.98
CA PRO A 5 -12.92 9.79 18.58
C PRO A 5 -12.20 10.80 17.69
N THR A 6 -11.70 10.31 16.57
CA THR A 6 -11.00 11.15 15.59
C THR A 6 -11.67 11.05 14.23
N GLY A 7 -11.44 12.04 13.37
CA GLY A 7 -12.00 12.03 12.02
C GLY A 7 -11.11 12.75 11.02
N PHE A 8 -11.10 12.25 9.79
CA PHE A 8 -10.44 12.89 8.66
C PHE A 8 -11.46 13.67 7.86
N TRP A 9 -11.17 14.94 7.64
CA TRP A 9 -12.01 15.87 6.89
C TRP A 9 -11.42 16.09 5.50
N SER A 10 -11.83 15.25 4.54
CA SER A 10 -11.29 15.29 3.17
C SER A 10 -12.12 16.26 2.32
N TYR A 11 -11.50 17.31 1.80
CA TYR A 11 -12.16 18.32 0.96
C TYR A 11 -11.18 18.90 -0.08
N ALA A 12 -11.71 19.48 -1.16
CA ALA A 12 -10.88 20.24 -2.07
C ALA A 12 -10.69 21.67 -1.53
N HIS A 13 -9.44 22.12 -1.37
CA HIS A 13 -9.13 23.46 -0.83
C HIS A 13 -9.86 24.60 -1.56
N ALA A 14 -9.96 24.50 -2.88
CA ALA A 14 -10.69 25.45 -3.71
C ALA A 14 -12.16 25.60 -3.30
N ASP A 15 -12.81 24.56 -2.76
CA ASP A 15 -14.22 24.64 -2.35
C ASP A 15 -14.39 25.41 -1.02
N ASP A 16 -13.42 25.34 -0.11
CA ASP A 16 -13.43 26.17 1.08
C ASP A 16 -13.21 27.65 0.72
N GLU A 17 -12.24 27.93 -0.15
CA GLU A 17 -12.01 29.28 -0.69
C GLU A 17 -13.27 29.83 -1.37
N ASN A 18 -13.88 29.05 -2.27
CA ASN A 18 -15.07 29.44 -3.02
C ASN A 18 -16.33 29.59 -2.14
N SER A 19 -16.37 28.93 -0.99
CA SER A 19 -17.46 29.05 -0.01
C SER A 19 -17.18 30.06 1.11
N GLY A 20 -16.06 30.79 1.01
CA GLY A 20 -15.67 31.78 2.01
C GLY A 20 -15.35 31.17 3.38
N GLY A 21 -14.70 30.00 3.40
CA GLY A 21 -14.30 29.31 4.63
C GLY A 21 -15.37 28.42 5.26
N GLN A 22 -16.48 28.16 4.55
CA GLN A 22 -17.63 27.47 5.13
C GLN A 22 -17.35 25.99 5.37
N VAL A 23 -16.52 25.34 4.54
CA VAL A 23 -16.17 23.92 4.69
C VAL A 23 -15.40 23.71 6.01
N LEU A 24 -14.44 24.59 6.31
CA LEU A 24 -13.69 24.55 7.57
C LEU A 24 -14.53 24.96 8.79
N ARG A 25 -15.48 25.89 8.63
CA ARG A 25 -16.43 26.23 9.70
C ARG A 25 -17.38 25.07 9.99
N LEU A 26 -17.84 24.37 8.95
CA LEU A 26 -18.69 23.19 9.09
C LEU A 26 -17.99 22.11 9.93
N ALA A 27 -16.70 21.84 9.68
CA ALA A 27 -15.90 20.93 10.50
C ALA A 27 -15.90 21.33 11.99
N ARG A 28 -15.65 22.62 12.26
CA ARG A 28 -15.63 23.17 13.64
C ARG A 28 -16.99 23.07 14.32
N HIS A 29 -18.07 23.40 13.61
CA HIS A 29 -19.44 23.28 14.13
C HIS A 29 -19.78 21.82 14.45
N LEU A 30 -19.37 20.88 13.59
CA LEU A 30 -19.59 19.46 13.80
C LEU A 30 -18.85 18.93 15.03
N ALA A 31 -17.57 19.28 15.19
CA ALA A 31 -16.78 18.89 16.36
C ALA A 31 -17.35 19.47 17.66
N ALA A 32 -17.79 20.74 17.63
CA ALA A 32 -18.41 21.40 18.79
C ALA A 32 -19.74 20.75 19.18
N GLU A 33 -20.60 20.45 18.21
CA GLU A 33 -21.88 19.77 18.45
C GLU A 33 -21.66 18.33 18.91
N PHE A 34 -20.71 17.61 18.34
CA PHE A 34 -20.36 16.26 18.81
C PHE A 34 -19.97 16.28 20.30
N ARG A 35 -19.08 17.19 20.69
CA ARG A 35 -18.69 17.39 22.09
C ARG A 35 -19.88 17.74 22.98
N LEU A 36 -20.84 18.52 22.47
CA LEU A 36 -22.07 18.84 23.19
C LEU A 36 -22.92 17.59 23.45
N LEU A 37 -22.96 16.63 22.51
CA LEU A 37 -23.77 15.42 22.60
C LEU A 37 -23.13 14.27 23.38
N THR A 38 -21.80 14.19 23.41
CA THR A 38 -21.05 13.07 24.01
C THR A 38 -20.25 13.47 25.25
N GLY A 39 -19.92 14.75 25.41
CA GLY A 39 -18.97 15.22 26.42
C GLY A 39 -17.50 15.00 26.04
N THR A 40 -17.24 14.41 24.86
CA THR A 40 -15.90 14.02 24.39
C THR A 40 -15.47 14.87 23.19
N ASP A 41 -14.20 15.26 23.13
CA ASP A 41 -13.66 16.02 22.00
C ASP A 41 -13.56 15.15 20.74
N LEU A 42 -14.13 15.61 19.63
CA LEU A 42 -13.90 15.04 18.30
C LEU A 42 -12.73 15.76 17.64
N THR A 43 -11.60 15.05 17.46
CA THR A 43 -10.43 15.64 16.79
C THR A 43 -10.55 15.44 15.28
N LEU A 44 -10.78 16.53 14.54
CA LEU A 44 -10.83 16.50 13.07
C LEU A 44 -9.50 16.94 12.46
N PHE A 45 -8.92 16.09 11.63
CA PHE A 45 -7.75 16.39 10.81
C PHE A 45 -8.23 16.99 9.50
N VAL A 46 -7.91 18.27 9.31
CA VAL A 46 -8.47 19.07 8.22
C VAL A 46 -7.41 19.51 7.22
N ASP A 47 -6.14 19.55 7.59
CA ASP A 47 -5.13 20.24 6.80
C ASP A 47 -3.85 19.43 6.77
N ARG A 48 -3.66 18.62 5.71
CA ARG A 48 -2.38 18.02 5.32
C ARG A 48 -2.33 17.79 3.82
N GLU A 49 -1.20 18.14 3.22
CA GLU A 49 -0.87 17.75 1.86
C GLU A 49 -1.04 16.24 1.72
N SER A 50 -1.78 15.82 0.68
CA SER A 50 -2.30 14.47 0.42
C SER A 50 -1.30 13.29 0.47
N LEU A 51 -0.01 13.56 0.65
CA LEU A 51 1.05 12.56 0.81
C LEU A 51 1.25 12.15 2.28
N GLU A 52 1.01 13.05 3.25
CA GLU A 52 1.19 12.76 4.69
C GLU A 52 -0.03 12.07 5.34
N TRP A 53 -1.22 12.22 4.74
CA TRP A 53 -2.48 11.68 5.23
C TRP A 53 -2.48 10.14 5.32
N GLY A 54 -1.89 9.47 4.32
CA GLY A 54 -1.85 8.01 4.27
C GLY A 54 -1.01 7.38 5.38
N ASP A 55 0.01 8.09 5.87
CA ASP A 55 0.90 7.67 6.95
C ASP A 55 0.28 7.94 8.34
N GLU A 56 -0.33 9.11 8.56
CA GLU A 56 -1.00 9.41 9.83
C GLU A 56 -2.27 8.61 10.09
N TRP A 57 -3.07 8.36 9.05
CA TRP A 57 -4.23 7.48 9.14
C TRP A 57 -3.81 6.05 9.49
N ARG A 58 -2.73 5.53 8.87
CA ARG A 58 -2.15 4.21 9.20
C ARG A 58 -1.75 4.15 10.67
N LYS A 59 -0.94 5.12 11.11
CA LYS A 59 -0.52 5.26 12.50
C LYS A 59 -1.70 5.26 13.48
N LYS A 60 -2.78 5.98 13.18
CA LYS A 60 -3.94 6.14 14.10
C LYS A 60 -4.91 4.98 14.08
N VAL A 61 -5.13 4.32 12.96
CA VAL A 61 -5.95 3.09 12.91
C VAL A 61 -5.22 1.97 13.66
N ASP A 62 -3.90 1.83 13.48
CA ASP A 62 -3.11 0.78 14.13
C ASP A 62 -2.90 1.03 15.64
N THR A 63 -2.86 2.29 16.08
CA THR A 63 -2.77 2.62 17.52
C THR A 63 -4.11 2.74 18.24
N SER A 64 -5.23 2.84 17.52
CA SER A 64 -6.57 3.01 18.09
C SER A 64 -7.30 1.67 18.19
N ILE A 65 -6.71 0.71 18.90
CA ILE A 65 -7.36 -0.57 19.24
C ILE A 65 -8.73 -0.35 19.94
N HIS A 66 -9.01 0.86 20.44
CA HIS A 66 -10.27 1.25 21.09
C HIS A 66 -10.90 2.56 20.58
N GLY A 67 -10.41 3.16 19.48
CA GLY A 67 -10.82 4.50 19.05
C GLY A 67 -11.49 4.52 17.67
N THR A 68 -12.69 5.09 17.58
CA THR A 68 -13.39 5.25 16.30
C THR A 68 -12.74 6.36 15.45
N THR A 69 -12.30 6.01 14.23
CA THR A 69 -11.69 6.95 13.27
C THR A 69 -12.59 7.12 12.04
N PHE A 70 -13.24 8.28 11.93
CA PHE A 70 -14.15 8.59 10.82
C PHE A 70 -13.40 9.09 9.57
N PHE A 71 -13.96 8.83 8.39
CA PHE A 71 -13.57 9.52 7.16
C PHE A 71 -14.78 10.27 6.59
N ILE A 72 -14.65 11.59 6.52
CA ILE A 72 -15.74 12.53 6.21
C ILE A 72 -15.36 13.30 4.93
N PRO A 73 -15.70 12.78 3.74
CA PRO A 73 -15.46 13.48 2.49
C PRO A 73 -16.53 14.55 2.23
N ILE A 74 -16.08 15.75 1.89
CA ILE A 74 -16.91 16.89 1.50
C ILE A 74 -17.04 16.87 0.00
N VAL A 75 -18.14 16.27 -0.45
CA VAL A 75 -18.32 15.89 -1.84
C VAL A 75 -18.89 17.05 -2.64
N THR A 76 -18.17 17.42 -3.69
CA THR A 76 -18.52 18.44 -4.68
C THR A 76 -18.08 17.96 -6.08
N PRO A 77 -18.47 18.65 -7.17
CA PRO A 77 -17.88 18.38 -8.48
C PRO A 77 -16.35 18.55 -8.50
N THR A 78 -15.80 19.52 -7.77
CA THR A 78 -14.34 19.75 -7.68
C THR A 78 -13.64 18.58 -6.98
N TYR A 79 -14.25 18.01 -5.94
CA TYR A 79 -13.72 16.86 -5.20
C TYR A 79 -13.41 15.67 -6.14
N PHE A 80 -14.30 15.39 -7.08
CA PHE A 80 -14.13 14.30 -8.05
C PHE A 80 -13.11 14.58 -9.16
N GLN A 81 -12.69 15.84 -9.33
CA GLN A 81 -11.65 16.22 -10.31
C GLN A 81 -10.24 16.19 -9.73
N ARG A 82 -10.10 16.03 -8.40
CA ARG A 82 -8.82 16.02 -7.71
C ARG A 82 -8.35 14.58 -7.50
N ASP A 83 -7.26 14.21 -8.15
CA ASP A 83 -6.67 12.88 -8.06
C ASP A 83 -6.32 12.50 -6.62
N GLU A 84 -5.91 13.48 -5.82
CA GLU A 84 -5.60 13.32 -4.41
C GLU A 84 -6.83 12.89 -3.61
N CYS A 85 -7.92 13.68 -3.65
CA CYS A 85 -9.16 13.38 -2.95
C CYS A 85 -9.75 12.02 -3.35
N ARG A 86 -9.65 11.67 -4.64
CA ARG A 86 -10.06 10.36 -5.17
C ARG A 86 -9.21 9.24 -4.60
N ARG A 87 -7.88 9.40 -4.61
CA ARG A 87 -6.92 8.42 -4.08
C ARG A 87 -7.18 8.16 -2.60
N GLU A 88 -7.45 9.20 -1.82
CA GLU A 88 -7.75 9.08 -0.39
C GLU A 88 -9.01 8.28 -0.15
N LEU A 89 -10.12 8.62 -0.82
CA LEU A 89 -11.37 7.90 -0.68
C LEU A 89 -11.23 6.43 -1.11
N LEU A 90 -10.52 6.13 -2.20
CA LEU A 90 -10.26 4.76 -2.64
C LEU A 90 -9.37 3.99 -1.68
N LEU A 91 -8.37 4.63 -1.07
CA LEU A 91 -7.53 4.01 -0.06
C LEU A 91 -8.36 3.68 1.19
N PHE A 92 -9.17 4.63 1.66
CA PHE A 92 -10.08 4.41 2.79
C PHE A 92 -11.08 3.29 2.48
N HIS A 93 -11.72 3.34 1.30
CA HIS A 93 -12.72 2.35 0.90
C HIS A 93 -12.15 0.94 0.86
N ARG A 94 -11.00 0.75 0.20
CA ARG A 94 -10.33 -0.56 0.08
C ARG A 94 -9.97 -1.16 1.44
N LYS A 95 -9.51 -0.33 2.38
CA LYS A 95 -9.18 -0.77 3.74
C LYS A 95 -10.43 -1.00 4.60
N SER A 96 -11.48 -0.21 4.39
CA SER A 96 -12.78 -0.40 5.04
C SER A 96 -13.64 -1.52 4.44
N SER A 97 -13.13 -2.25 3.43
CA SER A 97 -13.92 -3.25 2.68
C SER A 97 -14.18 -4.54 3.47
N ALA A 98 -13.42 -4.79 4.55
CA ALA A 98 -13.82 -5.70 5.62
C ALA A 98 -15.05 -5.09 6.33
N SER A 99 -16.13 -5.86 6.45
CA SER A 99 -17.51 -5.37 6.63
C SER A 99 -17.76 -4.40 7.79
N ASP A 100 -16.87 -4.32 8.79
CA ASP A 100 -17.11 -3.61 10.05
C ASP A 100 -16.64 -2.14 10.05
N LEU A 101 -15.80 -1.72 9.09
CA LEU A 101 -15.28 -0.35 8.98
C LEU A 101 -16.03 0.51 7.94
N GLN A 102 -16.99 -0.08 7.22
CA GLN A 102 -17.75 0.60 6.17
C GLN A 102 -18.63 1.75 6.70
N GLU A 103 -19.08 1.66 7.96
CA GLU A 103 -19.93 2.65 8.63
C GLU A 103 -19.15 3.93 9.02
N LEU A 104 -17.82 3.87 8.98
CA LEU A 104 -16.93 5.00 9.30
C LEU A 104 -16.74 5.97 8.13
N LEU A 105 -17.19 5.60 6.93
CA LEU A 105 -17.26 6.48 5.76
C LEU A 105 -18.55 7.31 5.80
N LEU A 106 -18.43 8.61 6.01
CA LEU A 106 -19.56 9.53 6.17
C LEU A 106 -19.51 10.68 5.16
N PRO A 107 -19.92 10.46 3.89
CA PRO A 107 -19.91 11.52 2.89
C PRO A 107 -20.92 12.62 3.20
N ILE A 108 -20.51 13.88 3.05
CA ILE A 108 -21.38 15.06 3.10
C ILE A 108 -21.45 15.65 1.69
N ILE A 109 -22.62 15.63 1.08
CA ILE A 109 -22.81 16.13 -0.28
C ILE A 109 -23.02 17.65 -0.22
N PHE A 110 -21.93 18.39 -0.42
CA PHE A 110 -21.87 19.83 -0.19
C PHE A 110 -22.34 20.64 -1.41
N ALA A 111 -22.21 20.11 -2.61
CA ALA A 111 -22.81 20.67 -3.83
C ALA A 111 -23.58 19.58 -4.59
N PRO A 112 -24.61 19.92 -5.39
CA PRO A 112 -25.34 18.92 -6.15
C PRO A 112 -24.41 18.19 -7.13
N ILE A 113 -24.54 16.87 -7.20
CA ILE A 113 -23.72 15.99 -8.04
C ILE A 113 -24.68 15.11 -8.82
N ASN A 114 -24.39 14.91 -10.11
CA ASN A 114 -25.14 13.95 -10.90
C ASN A 114 -24.62 12.54 -10.56
N PHE A 115 -25.38 11.81 -9.75
CA PHE A 115 -25.14 10.39 -9.55
C PHE A 115 -25.69 9.64 -10.75
N ASP A 116 -24.88 9.52 -11.80
CA ASP A 116 -25.20 8.64 -12.91
C ASP A 116 -24.94 7.20 -12.46
N GLU A 117 -26.00 6.40 -12.31
CA GLU A 117 -25.92 4.99 -11.91
C GLU A 117 -25.15 4.13 -12.94
N GLU A 118 -24.99 4.63 -14.17
CA GLU A 118 -24.20 4.00 -15.24
C GLU A 118 -22.76 4.56 -15.32
N SER A 119 -22.36 5.42 -14.38
CA SER A 119 -20.98 5.94 -14.35
C SER A 119 -19.99 4.83 -13.97
N ASP A 120 -18.97 4.63 -14.82
CA ASP A 120 -17.80 3.78 -14.53
C ASP A 120 -16.87 4.38 -13.44
N ASP A 121 -17.23 5.51 -12.82
CA ASP A 121 -16.43 6.17 -11.79
C ASP A 121 -16.58 5.46 -10.43
N GLU A 122 -15.55 4.71 -10.07
CA GLU A 122 -15.45 3.95 -8.82
C GLU A 122 -15.71 4.80 -7.56
N VAL A 123 -15.21 6.04 -7.51
CA VAL A 123 -15.35 6.94 -6.34
C VAL A 123 -16.81 7.37 -6.21
N LEU A 124 -17.46 7.68 -7.33
CA LEU A 124 -18.87 8.06 -7.36
C LEU A 124 -19.77 6.89 -6.96
N ALA A 125 -19.45 5.67 -7.42
CA ALA A 125 -20.15 4.46 -7.02
C ALA A 125 -20.03 4.20 -5.51
N ILE A 126 -18.86 4.44 -4.90
CA ILE A 126 -18.66 4.31 -3.46
C ILE A 126 -19.50 5.33 -2.69
N VAL A 127 -19.45 6.61 -3.07
CA VAL A 127 -20.23 7.67 -2.40
C VAL A 127 -21.74 7.41 -2.54
N SER A 128 -22.19 6.99 -3.72
CA SER A 128 -23.59 6.66 -3.99
C SER A 128 -24.10 5.51 -3.11
N LYS A 129 -23.34 4.41 -3.02
CA LYS A 129 -23.67 3.26 -2.17
C LYS A 129 -23.76 3.60 -0.67
N ARG A 130 -23.09 4.66 -0.21
CA ARG A 130 -23.04 5.06 1.21
C ARG A 130 -24.13 6.03 1.63
N GLN A 131 -25.03 6.41 0.72
CA GLN A 131 -26.12 7.35 0.99
C GLN A 131 -25.61 8.63 1.68
N GLY A 132 -24.72 9.37 1.00
CA GLY A 132 -24.14 10.60 1.52
C GLY A 132 -25.19 11.58 2.03
N GLU A 133 -24.89 12.28 3.13
CA GLU A 133 -25.82 13.23 3.74
C GLU A 133 -25.96 14.48 2.86
N PRO A 134 -27.15 14.81 2.36
CA PRO A 134 -27.36 15.98 1.53
C PRO A 134 -27.20 17.27 2.33
N PHE A 135 -26.29 18.16 1.89
CA PHE A 135 -26.01 19.43 2.57
C PHE A 135 -26.04 20.64 1.62
N TRP A 136 -26.29 20.42 0.32
CA TRP A 136 -26.20 21.44 -0.72
C TRP A 136 -27.21 22.58 -0.61
N ASP A 137 -28.39 22.34 -0.05
CA ASP A 137 -29.39 23.39 0.23
C ASP A 137 -29.12 24.03 1.59
N ILE A 138 -28.68 23.24 2.57
CA ILE A 138 -28.44 23.66 3.96
C ILE A 138 -27.26 24.63 4.04
N ARG A 139 -26.23 24.45 3.21
CA ARG A 139 -25.10 25.39 3.15
C ARG A 139 -25.49 26.80 2.71
N LEU A 140 -26.68 26.99 2.13
CA LEU A 140 -27.18 28.29 1.72
C LEU A 140 -27.96 29.00 2.84
N GLU A 141 -28.27 28.28 3.93
CA GLU A 141 -28.92 28.83 5.11
C GLU A 141 -27.92 29.59 5.99
N ASP A 142 -28.43 30.49 6.82
CA ASP A 142 -27.62 31.15 7.85
C ASP A 142 -27.10 30.12 8.88
N GLU A 143 -25.82 30.18 9.23
CA GLU A 143 -25.16 29.23 10.13
C GLU A 143 -25.75 29.25 11.56
N THR A 144 -26.44 30.33 11.96
CA THR A 144 -27.15 30.44 13.24
C THR A 144 -28.62 29.97 13.16
N SER A 145 -29.13 29.74 11.96
CA SER A 145 -30.52 29.35 11.72
C SER A 145 -30.87 28.03 12.40
N SER A 146 -32.17 27.83 12.69
CA SER A 146 -32.64 26.56 13.23
C SER A 146 -32.48 25.40 12.25
N VAL A 147 -32.47 25.66 10.94
CA VAL A 147 -32.30 24.65 9.89
C VAL A 147 -30.87 24.14 9.90
N TYR A 148 -29.89 25.05 9.82
CA TYR A 148 -28.47 24.70 9.85
C TYR A 148 -28.10 23.97 11.14
N ARG A 149 -28.48 24.50 12.30
CA ARG A 149 -28.17 23.86 13.60
C ARG A 149 -28.76 22.45 13.73
N LYS A 150 -29.98 22.22 13.23
CA LYS A 150 -30.57 20.87 13.20
C LYS A 150 -29.79 19.92 12.29
N ALA A 151 -29.24 20.41 11.19
CA ALA A 151 -28.43 19.62 10.29
C ALA A 151 -27.09 19.22 10.92
N ILE A 152 -26.41 20.16 11.59
CA ILE A 152 -25.19 19.87 12.36
C ILE A 152 -25.49 18.84 13.45
N HIS A 153 -26.59 19.03 14.19
CA HIS A 153 -27.05 18.08 15.19
C HIS A 153 -27.27 16.68 14.62
N LYS A 154 -27.90 16.57 13.44
CA LYS A 154 -28.11 15.29 12.75
C LYS A 154 -26.79 14.60 12.40
N LEU A 155 -25.82 15.35 11.86
CA LEU A 155 -24.49 14.82 11.52
C LEU A 155 -23.74 14.35 12.78
N ALA A 156 -23.74 15.17 13.84
CA ALA A 156 -23.11 14.83 15.12
C ALA A 156 -23.77 13.62 15.80
N ALA A 157 -25.10 13.53 15.77
CA ALA A 157 -25.85 12.39 16.30
C ALA A 157 -25.54 11.10 15.52
N ARG A 158 -25.35 11.19 14.19
CA ARG A 158 -24.91 10.04 13.38
C ARG A 158 -23.51 9.59 13.76
N LEU A 159 -22.55 10.51 13.88
CA LEU A 159 -21.19 10.21 14.37
C LEU A 159 -21.22 9.55 15.75
N LYS A 160 -22.04 10.07 16.66
CA LYS A 160 -22.22 9.51 18.00
C LYS A 160 -22.74 8.07 17.94
N ALA A 161 -23.82 7.82 17.19
CA ALA A 161 -24.40 6.50 17.08
C ALA A 161 -23.42 5.47 16.49
N VAL A 162 -22.64 5.87 15.49
CA VAL A 162 -21.59 4.99 14.93
C VAL A 162 -20.49 4.74 15.97
N SER A 163 -20.02 5.78 16.67
CA SER A 163 -19.01 5.65 17.73
C SER A 163 -19.46 4.71 18.86
N GLU A 164 -20.69 4.88 19.35
CA GLU A 164 -21.26 4.02 20.40
C GLU A 164 -21.43 2.57 19.92
N SER A 165 -21.83 2.38 18.66
CA SER A 165 -21.97 1.02 18.09
C SER A 165 -20.63 0.31 17.91
N VAL A 166 -19.54 1.04 17.68
CA VAL A 166 -18.19 0.50 17.59
C VAL A 166 -17.64 0.19 18.98
N GLU A 167 -17.89 1.06 19.96
CA GLU A 167 -17.47 0.87 21.36
C GLU A 167 -18.21 -0.30 22.04
N GLU A 168 -19.53 -0.43 21.85
CA GLU A 168 -20.33 -1.56 22.36
C GLU A 168 -19.88 -2.91 21.76
N ARG A 169 -19.45 -2.92 20.50
CA ARG A 169 -18.83 -4.10 19.85
C ARG A 169 -17.45 -4.43 20.45
N ALA A 170 -16.67 -3.42 20.85
CA ALA A 170 -15.34 -3.57 21.45
C ALA A 170 -15.39 -3.99 22.94
N GLU A 171 -16.41 -3.61 23.70
CA GLU A 171 -16.57 -4.02 25.11
C GLU A 171 -17.05 -5.47 25.27
N LEU A 172 -17.75 -6.03 24.26
CA LEU A 172 -18.17 -7.44 24.24
C LEU A 172 -17.00 -8.44 24.06
N THR A 173 -15.81 -7.95 23.72
CA THR A 173 -14.60 -8.74 23.44
C THR A 173 -13.63 -8.91 24.63
N ASP A 174 -13.91 -8.33 25.81
CA ASP A 174 -12.97 -8.34 26.94
C ASP A 174 -13.35 -9.38 28.02
N ILE A 175 -12.77 -10.59 27.96
CA ILE A 175 -12.84 -11.60 29.04
C ILE A 175 -11.46 -11.75 29.71
N PRO A 176 -11.35 -11.68 31.05
CA PRO A 176 -10.06 -11.82 31.73
C PRO A 176 -9.45 -13.22 31.56
N ALA A 177 -8.12 -13.25 31.37
CA ALA A 177 -7.26 -14.40 31.07
C ALA A 177 -7.19 -15.56 32.11
N SER A 178 -8.23 -15.82 32.91
CA SER A 178 -8.20 -16.82 33.99
C SER A 178 -9.06 -18.08 33.76
N ALA A 179 -9.70 -18.24 32.61
CA ALA A 179 -10.63 -19.36 32.40
C ALA A 179 -10.38 -20.12 31.08
N MET A 180 -9.17 -20.65 30.89
CA MET A 180 -8.96 -21.74 29.95
C MET A 180 -9.24 -23.09 30.64
N THR A 181 -10.46 -23.60 30.51
CA THR A 181 -10.71 -25.04 30.58
C THR A 181 -11.93 -25.43 29.74
N GLU A 182 -11.62 -26.13 28.64
CA GLU A 182 -12.39 -27.14 27.90
C GLU A 182 -13.76 -26.81 27.26
N ALA A 183 -13.75 -27.01 25.93
CA ALA A 183 -14.86 -27.29 24.98
C ALA A 183 -15.73 -26.09 24.56
N THR A 184 -16.03 -25.82 23.29
CA THR A 184 -15.77 -26.46 21.99
C THR A 184 -16.07 -25.42 20.90
N THR A 185 -15.31 -25.47 19.82
CA THR A 185 -15.34 -24.66 18.60
C THR A 185 -16.73 -24.48 17.98
N ASP A 186 -17.14 -23.23 17.74
CA ASP A 186 -17.68 -22.82 16.44
C ASP A 186 -17.28 -21.36 16.17
N GLN A 187 -16.79 -21.14 14.95
CA GLN A 187 -15.87 -20.07 14.54
C GLN A 187 -16.58 -18.73 14.29
N LEU A 188 -16.04 -17.65 14.86
CA LEU A 188 -16.19 -16.28 14.39
C LEU A 188 -14.78 -15.72 14.23
N GLU A 189 -14.46 -15.35 12.98
CA GLU A 189 -13.13 -15.00 12.48
C GLU A 189 -12.56 -13.76 13.18
N LEU A 190 -11.41 -13.93 13.86
CA LEU A 190 -10.54 -12.84 14.28
C LEU A 190 -9.97 -12.18 13.02
N ASP A 191 -9.82 -10.85 13.04
CA ASP A 191 -9.01 -10.16 12.04
C ASP A 191 -7.55 -10.59 12.27
N ASP A 192 -7.12 -11.59 11.50
CA ASP A 192 -5.80 -12.25 11.54
C ASP A 192 -4.69 -11.35 10.97
N GLU A 193 -4.88 -10.01 10.92
CA GLU A 193 -3.90 -9.11 10.29
C GLU A 193 -2.68 -8.89 11.21
N PRO A 194 -1.44 -9.12 10.74
CA PRO A 194 -0.25 -9.10 11.59
C PRO A 194 0.08 -7.70 12.12
N GLY A 195 0.43 -7.58 13.40
CA GLY A 195 0.90 -6.32 13.99
C GLY A 195 2.32 -5.96 13.55
N PHE A 196 2.82 -4.76 13.90
CA PHE A 196 4.18 -4.32 13.51
C PHE A 196 5.28 -5.30 13.94
N LEU A 197 5.19 -5.86 15.16
CA LEU A 197 6.17 -6.85 15.64
C LEU A 197 6.07 -8.17 14.88
N ASP A 198 4.87 -8.58 14.48
CA ASP A 198 4.66 -9.79 13.67
C ASP A 198 5.22 -9.60 12.25
N LEU A 199 4.97 -8.44 11.63
CA LEU A 199 5.52 -8.09 10.31
C LEU A 199 7.05 -7.99 10.32
N ILE A 200 7.63 -7.44 11.39
CA ILE A 200 9.08 -7.34 11.55
C ILE A 200 9.69 -8.72 11.83
N ALA A 201 9.06 -9.52 12.69
CA ALA A 201 9.49 -10.89 12.97
C ALA A 201 9.40 -11.76 11.71
N GLU A 202 8.28 -11.74 10.99
CA GLU A 202 8.10 -12.43 9.70
C GLU A 202 9.14 -11.96 8.68
N MET A 203 9.41 -10.66 8.60
CA MET A 203 10.46 -10.12 7.73
C MET A 203 11.84 -10.69 8.06
N LEU A 204 12.24 -10.67 9.33
CA LEU A 204 13.58 -11.07 9.79
C LEU A 204 13.78 -12.59 9.77
N ASP A 205 12.80 -13.33 10.26
CA ASP A 205 12.90 -14.77 10.51
C ASP A 205 12.54 -15.60 9.27
N ASP A 206 11.62 -15.13 8.44
CA ASP A 206 11.08 -15.89 7.31
C ASP A 206 11.40 -15.26 5.94
N LEU A 207 11.02 -13.99 5.72
CA LEU A 207 11.05 -13.38 4.39
C LEU A 207 12.48 -13.08 3.91
N LEU A 208 13.35 -12.51 4.75
CA LEU A 208 14.74 -12.21 4.37
C LEU A 208 15.53 -13.48 4.04
N PRO A 209 15.49 -14.56 4.85
CA PRO A 209 16.12 -15.84 4.49
C PRO A 209 15.54 -16.43 3.20
N ALA A 210 14.22 -16.41 3.03
CA ALA A 210 13.57 -16.90 1.80
C ALA A 210 13.97 -16.07 0.57
N TRP A 211 14.13 -14.76 0.73
CA TRP A 211 14.53 -13.84 -0.33
C TRP A 211 15.99 -14.08 -0.74
N ALA A 212 16.89 -14.26 0.23
CA ALA A 212 18.29 -14.64 -0.05
C ALA A 212 18.37 -15.98 -0.80
N ALA A 213 17.61 -16.99 -0.36
CA ALA A 213 17.53 -18.29 -1.05
C ALA A 213 16.95 -18.16 -2.47
N ALA A 214 16.00 -17.24 -2.70
CA ALA A 214 15.46 -16.99 -4.03
C ALA A 214 16.53 -16.37 -4.97
N ILE A 215 17.37 -15.46 -4.47
CA ILE A 215 18.50 -14.90 -5.24
C ILE A 215 19.53 -15.99 -5.59
N GLU A 216 19.86 -16.85 -4.63
CA GLU A 216 20.76 -17.98 -4.89
C GLU A 216 20.17 -18.90 -5.97
N SER A 217 18.87 -19.20 -5.89
CA SER A 217 18.17 -20.02 -6.88
C SER A 217 18.18 -19.38 -8.27
N LEU A 218 17.95 -18.08 -8.38
CA LEU A 218 18.08 -17.33 -9.64
C LEU A 218 19.48 -17.44 -10.25
N THR A 219 20.51 -17.37 -9.41
CA THR A 219 21.91 -17.50 -9.84
C THR A 219 22.21 -18.91 -10.35
N VAL A 220 21.70 -19.94 -9.65
CA VAL A 220 21.82 -21.34 -10.04
C VAL A 220 21.12 -21.59 -11.38
N ASP A 221 19.91 -21.07 -11.56
CA ASP A 221 19.15 -21.23 -12.81
C ASP A 221 19.83 -20.54 -13.99
N LEU A 222 20.35 -19.32 -13.80
CA LEU A 222 21.08 -18.61 -14.85
C LEU A 222 22.30 -19.41 -15.30
N LYS A 223 23.05 -19.98 -14.35
CA LYS A 223 24.18 -20.87 -14.64
C LYS A 223 23.75 -22.17 -15.32
N ALA A 224 22.58 -22.72 -14.97
CA ALA A 224 22.03 -23.88 -15.64
C ALA A 224 21.64 -23.58 -17.11
N ILE A 225 21.09 -22.39 -17.38
CA ILE A 225 20.81 -21.90 -18.74
C ILE A 225 22.11 -21.80 -19.54
N GLU A 226 23.14 -21.15 -18.97
CA GLU A 226 24.47 -21.01 -19.60
C GLU A 226 25.08 -22.37 -19.90
N THR A 227 25.14 -23.27 -18.92
CA THR A 227 25.66 -24.63 -19.07
C THR A 227 24.92 -25.41 -20.15
N THR A 228 23.58 -25.30 -20.18
CA THR A 228 22.75 -25.96 -21.20
C THR A 228 23.09 -25.48 -22.61
N LEU A 229 23.30 -24.17 -22.78
CA LEU A 229 23.70 -23.59 -24.07
C LEU A 229 25.09 -24.05 -24.49
N ASP A 230 26.05 -24.06 -23.56
CA ASP A 230 27.41 -24.51 -23.81
C ASP A 230 27.47 -25.98 -24.25
N GLU A 231 26.70 -26.86 -23.61
CA GLU A 231 26.58 -28.27 -23.99
C GLU A 231 26.03 -28.45 -25.41
N HIS A 232 25.15 -27.55 -25.86
CA HIS A 232 24.54 -27.59 -27.18
C HIS A 232 25.35 -26.85 -28.25
N GLN A 233 26.33 -26.02 -27.84
CA GLN A 233 27.12 -25.17 -28.73
C GLN A 233 27.89 -25.95 -29.83
N PRO A 234 28.50 -27.13 -29.58
CA PRO A 234 29.16 -27.91 -30.62
C PRO A 234 28.18 -28.38 -31.71
N ASN A 235 26.96 -28.77 -31.32
CA ASN A 235 25.92 -29.23 -32.24
C ASN A 235 25.36 -28.08 -33.08
N LEU A 236 25.14 -26.91 -32.46
CA LEU A 236 24.74 -25.69 -33.15
C LEU A 236 25.80 -25.24 -34.17
N THR A 237 27.08 -25.28 -33.79
CA THR A 237 28.21 -24.96 -34.66
C THR A 237 28.29 -25.91 -35.85
N ARG A 238 28.19 -27.23 -35.61
CA ARG A 238 28.19 -28.23 -36.69
C ARG A 238 27.01 -28.06 -37.64
N ALA A 239 25.82 -27.77 -37.10
CA ALA A 239 24.61 -27.57 -37.89
C ALA A 239 24.69 -26.30 -38.75
N ASN A 240 25.35 -25.23 -38.28
CA ASN A 240 25.55 -24.00 -39.04
C ASN A 240 26.40 -24.19 -40.32
N SER A 241 27.29 -25.19 -40.33
CA SER A 241 28.11 -25.54 -41.50
C SER A 241 27.39 -26.45 -42.52
N ALA A 242 26.15 -26.87 -42.24
CA ALA A 242 25.39 -27.76 -43.13
C ALA A 242 24.89 -27.01 -44.38
N ARG A 243 24.82 -27.72 -45.52
CA ARG A 243 24.35 -27.17 -46.81
C ARG A 243 22.86 -26.78 -46.83
N THR A 244 22.07 -27.27 -45.89
CA THR A 244 20.61 -27.06 -45.83
C THR A 244 20.20 -26.58 -44.44
N MET A 245 19.04 -25.93 -44.32
CA MET A 245 18.55 -25.41 -43.03
C MET A 245 18.02 -26.49 -42.07
N GLY A 246 17.72 -27.70 -42.54
CA GLY A 246 17.15 -28.79 -41.73
C GLY A 246 17.94 -29.10 -40.45
N PRO A 247 19.25 -29.37 -40.52
CA PRO A 247 20.09 -29.60 -39.34
C PRO A 247 20.10 -28.43 -38.35
N ARG A 248 20.03 -27.18 -38.83
CA ARG A 248 19.98 -25.98 -37.96
C ARG A 248 18.68 -25.93 -37.16
N ILE A 249 17.56 -26.24 -37.81
CA ILE A 249 16.24 -26.31 -37.16
C ILE A 249 16.24 -27.40 -36.09
N VAL A 250 16.78 -28.59 -36.38
CA VAL A 250 16.84 -29.70 -35.41
C VAL A 250 17.75 -29.35 -34.23
N ALA A 251 18.92 -28.75 -34.47
CA ALA A 251 19.83 -28.35 -33.40
C ALA A 251 19.21 -27.30 -32.46
N LEU A 252 18.55 -26.28 -33.02
CA LEU A 252 17.83 -25.28 -32.23
C LEU A 252 16.62 -25.86 -31.49
N ARG A 253 15.92 -26.82 -32.07
CA ARG A 253 14.82 -27.53 -31.38
C ARG A 253 15.34 -28.32 -30.18
N ASN A 254 16.44 -29.04 -30.33
CA ASN A 254 17.01 -29.82 -29.23
C ASN A 254 17.48 -28.91 -28.10
N ALA A 255 18.14 -27.79 -28.43
CA ALA A 255 18.50 -26.77 -27.45
C ALA A 255 17.26 -26.18 -26.75
N ALA A 256 16.18 -25.89 -27.50
CA ALA A 256 14.93 -25.40 -26.92
C ALA A 256 14.32 -26.40 -25.92
N VAL A 257 14.30 -27.69 -26.26
CA VAL A 257 13.81 -28.75 -25.36
C VAL A 257 14.65 -28.83 -24.08
N ALA A 258 15.98 -28.75 -24.20
CA ALA A 258 16.87 -28.79 -23.04
C ALA A 258 16.73 -27.55 -22.15
N LEU A 259 16.42 -26.39 -22.73
CA LEU A 259 16.21 -25.13 -22.01
C LEU A 259 14.86 -25.03 -21.32
N GLU A 260 13.93 -25.94 -21.58
CA GLU A 260 12.56 -25.82 -21.07
C GLU A 260 12.51 -25.79 -19.53
N ALA A 261 13.19 -26.73 -18.87
CA ALA A 261 13.26 -26.80 -17.42
C ALA A 261 13.99 -25.59 -16.79
N PRO A 262 15.25 -25.27 -17.15
CA PRO A 262 15.98 -24.18 -16.50
C PRO A 262 15.34 -22.80 -16.75
N THR A 263 14.72 -22.57 -17.92
CA THR A 263 14.02 -21.29 -18.17
C THR A 263 12.66 -21.19 -17.49
N THR A 264 12.02 -22.33 -17.19
CA THR A 264 10.80 -22.36 -16.38
C THR A 264 11.11 -22.07 -14.91
N ASN A 265 12.11 -22.76 -14.34
CA ASN A 265 12.56 -22.53 -12.98
C ASN A 265 13.00 -21.07 -12.77
N PHE A 266 13.79 -20.52 -13.71
CA PHE A 266 14.23 -19.14 -13.63
C PHE A 266 13.07 -18.14 -13.54
N LEU A 267 12.01 -18.36 -14.32
CA LEU A 267 10.81 -17.51 -14.28
C LEU A 267 10.03 -17.68 -12.97
N GLU A 268 9.90 -18.90 -12.47
CA GLU A 268 9.23 -19.19 -11.20
C GLU A 268 9.97 -18.55 -10.01
N HIS A 269 11.28 -18.71 -9.95
CA HIS A 269 12.11 -18.08 -8.91
C HIS A 269 12.13 -16.55 -9.05
N ALA A 270 12.08 -15.99 -10.26
CA ALA A 270 11.96 -14.54 -10.44
C ALA A 270 10.63 -14.01 -9.89
N LYS A 271 9.52 -14.71 -10.14
CA LYS A 271 8.20 -14.36 -9.59
C LYS A 271 8.19 -14.45 -8.07
N ARG A 272 8.76 -15.53 -7.50
CA ARG A 272 8.90 -15.69 -6.05
C ARG A 272 9.73 -14.57 -5.43
N TYR A 273 10.87 -14.24 -6.04
CA TYR A 273 11.73 -13.12 -5.61
C TYR A 273 10.95 -11.80 -5.59
N LYS A 274 10.16 -11.49 -6.63
CA LYS A 274 9.32 -10.29 -6.66
C LYS A 274 8.28 -10.27 -5.54
N THR A 275 7.59 -11.39 -5.29
CA THR A 275 6.62 -11.49 -4.19
C THR A 275 7.29 -11.25 -2.84
N LEU A 276 8.41 -11.92 -2.56
CA LEU A 276 9.17 -11.72 -1.31
C LEU A 276 9.65 -10.27 -1.16
N THR A 277 10.12 -9.66 -2.25
CA THR A 277 10.51 -8.24 -2.27
C THR A 277 9.32 -7.31 -2.07
N ALA A 278 8.08 -7.68 -2.38
CA ALA A 278 6.93 -6.86 -2.03
C ALA A 278 6.59 -6.99 -0.53
N GLU A 279 6.60 -8.22 -0.01
CA GLU A 279 6.24 -8.52 1.38
C GLU A 279 7.26 -7.96 2.39
N ILE A 280 8.56 -8.03 2.11
CA ILE A 280 9.61 -7.39 2.94
C ILE A 280 9.34 -5.88 3.11
N GLY A 281 8.73 -5.24 2.10
CA GLY A 281 8.39 -3.82 2.17
C GLY A 281 7.44 -3.48 3.31
N LYS A 282 6.56 -4.41 3.71
CA LYS A 282 5.67 -4.23 4.86
C LYS A 282 6.47 -4.21 6.17
N GLY A 283 7.44 -5.10 6.33
CA GLY A 283 8.33 -5.14 7.49
C GLY A 283 9.28 -3.94 7.58
N ILE A 284 9.77 -3.44 6.43
CA ILE A 284 10.57 -2.20 6.39
C ILE A 284 9.73 -1.00 6.81
N ALA A 285 8.50 -0.89 6.30
CA ALA A 285 7.57 0.17 6.72
C ALA A 285 7.27 0.08 8.22
N ALA A 286 6.95 -1.12 8.72
CA ALA A 286 6.75 -1.36 10.15
C ALA A 286 7.97 -1.00 11.01
N SER A 287 9.18 -1.28 10.52
CA SER A 287 10.44 -0.94 11.21
C SER A 287 10.66 0.58 11.27
N ALA A 288 10.40 1.28 10.17
CA ALA A 288 10.47 2.74 10.12
C ALA A 288 9.45 3.39 11.07
N GLU A 289 8.24 2.84 11.11
CA GLU A 289 7.17 3.27 12.03
C GLU A 289 7.58 3.07 13.50
N MET A 290 8.12 1.89 13.84
CA MET A 290 8.62 1.62 15.20
C MET A 290 9.76 2.57 15.60
N ALA A 291 10.69 2.89 14.69
CA ALA A 291 11.77 3.83 14.96
C ALA A 291 11.26 5.26 15.24
N LEU A 292 10.21 5.69 14.54
CA LEU A 292 9.55 6.98 14.82
C LEU A 292 8.79 6.95 16.15
N MET A 293 8.15 5.83 16.48
CA MET A 293 7.41 5.67 17.74
C MET A 293 8.33 5.64 18.96
N SER A 294 9.52 5.05 18.85
CA SER A 294 10.48 5.03 19.96
C SER A 294 11.05 6.43 20.23
N GLY A 295 11.18 7.26 19.20
CA GLY A 295 11.84 8.56 19.28
C GLY A 295 13.34 8.45 19.60
N ASP A 296 13.89 7.23 19.56
CA ASP A 296 15.30 6.97 19.82
C ASP A 296 16.11 7.32 18.57
N GLN A 297 17.01 8.29 18.70
CA GLN A 297 17.91 8.70 17.63
C GLN A 297 18.75 7.51 17.12
N GLU A 298 19.08 6.54 17.98
CA GLU A 298 19.82 5.34 17.58
C GLU A 298 19.00 4.46 16.63
N ASP A 299 17.71 4.27 16.89
CA ASP A 299 16.83 3.45 16.05
C ASP A 299 16.49 4.14 14.72
N ILE A 300 16.30 5.47 14.76
CA ILE A 300 16.15 6.29 13.56
C ILE A 300 17.42 6.20 12.68
N GLN A 301 18.60 6.30 13.28
CA GLN A 301 19.87 6.19 12.54
C GLN A 301 20.05 4.79 11.95
N LYS A 302 19.72 3.71 12.67
CA LYS A 302 19.75 2.34 12.12
C LYS A 302 18.86 2.19 10.88
N GLY A 303 17.69 2.82 10.89
CA GLY A 303 16.81 2.87 9.71
C GLY A 303 17.49 3.53 8.51
N ILE A 304 18.13 4.68 8.72
CA ILE A 304 18.87 5.40 7.67
C ILE A 304 20.06 4.58 7.15
N ASP A 305 20.84 3.96 8.02
CA ASP A 305 21.98 3.09 7.65
C ASP A 305 21.51 1.87 6.84
N THR A 306 20.31 1.35 7.15
CA THR A 306 19.67 0.29 6.39
C THR A 306 19.31 0.75 4.98
N ALA A 307 18.87 2.00 4.80
CA ALA A 307 18.62 2.59 3.48
C ALA A 307 19.89 2.61 2.61
N GLU A 308 21.03 3.02 3.19
CA GLU A 308 22.32 3.02 2.50
C GLU A 308 22.73 1.61 2.07
N SER A 309 22.54 0.62 2.95
CA SER A 309 22.81 -0.79 2.64
C SER A 309 21.92 -1.30 1.48
N ILE A 310 20.66 -0.87 1.41
CA ILE A 310 19.75 -1.24 0.31
C ILE A 310 20.25 -0.66 -1.03
N VAL A 311 20.76 0.58 -1.04
CA VAL A 311 21.33 1.20 -2.26
C VAL A 311 22.53 0.40 -2.77
N GLU A 312 23.40 -0.09 -1.88
CA GLU A 312 24.53 -0.96 -2.26
C GLU A 312 24.08 -2.30 -2.85
N VAL A 313 23.03 -2.91 -2.28
CA VAL A 313 22.41 -4.12 -2.82
C VAL A 313 21.84 -3.88 -4.22
N GLN A 314 21.15 -2.76 -4.44
CA GLN A 314 20.64 -2.38 -5.77
C GLN A 314 21.78 -2.23 -6.79
N ALA A 315 22.87 -1.57 -6.42
CA ALA A 315 24.03 -1.39 -7.31
C ALA A 315 24.64 -2.73 -7.72
N THR A 316 24.72 -3.69 -6.79
CA THR A 316 25.20 -5.04 -7.05
C THR A 316 24.29 -5.79 -8.02
N LEU A 317 22.97 -5.69 -7.84
CA LEU A 317 21.99 -6.28 -8.75
C LEU A 317 22.11 -5.67 -10.16
N ASP A 318 22.32 -4.36 -10.27
CA ASP A 318 22.50 -3.67 -11.54
C ASP A 318 23.75 -4.12 -12.30
N GLU A 319 24.84 -4.38 -11.59
CA GLU A 319 26.04 -4.96 -12.17
C GLU A 319 25.80 -6.39 -12.66
N ALA A 320 25.15 -7.24 -11.86
CA ALA A 320 24.81 -8.60 -12.25
C ALA A 320 23.91 -8.65 -13.50
N MET A 321 22.89 -7.78 -13.56
CA MET A 321 22.01 -7.65 -14.72
C MET A 321 22.77 -7.22 -15.99
N ARG A 322 23.69 -6.27 -15.87
CA ARG A 322 24.56 -5.85 -16.99
C ARG A 322 25.50 -6.98 -17.44
N ALA A 323 26.01 -7.79 -16.51
CA ALA A 323 26.84 -8.94 -16.85
C ALA A 323 26.06 -10.02 -17.63
N ALA A 324 24.74 -10.13 -17.41
CA ALA A 324 23.88 -11.08 -18.11
C ALA A 324 23.46 -10.63 -19.53
N ASP A 325 23.57 -9.34 -19.88
CA ASP A 325 23.10 -8.79 -21.17
C ASP A 325 23.59 -9.54 -22.43
N PRO A 326 24.88 -9.96 -22.53
CA PRO A 326 25.36 -10.70 -23.71
C PRO A 326 24.62 -12.03 -23.92
N LEU A 327 24.36 -12.78 -22.85
CA LEU A 327 23.61 -14.03 -22.89
C LEU A 327 22.17 -13.80 -23.37
N LEU A 328 21.55 -12.70 -22.93
CA LEU A 328 20.21 -12.30 -23.38
C LEU A 328 20.17 -11.91 -24.85
N GLY A 329 21.23 -11.28 -25.34
CA GLY A 329 21.43 -11.03 -26.77
C GLY A 329 21.37 -12.33 -27.58
N VAL A 330 22.15 -13.34 -27.16
CA VAL A 330 22.18 -14.66 -27.81
C VAL A 330 20.81 -15.33 -27.80
N MET A 331 20.14 -15.36 -26.64
CA MET A 331 18.80 -15.96 -26.52
C MET A 331 17.76 -15.27 -27.39
N ARG A 332 17.83 -13.94 -27.54
CA ARG A 332 16.94 -13.17 -28.42
C ARG A 332 17.14 -13.52 -29.89
N ASP A 333 18.39 -13.63 -30.33
CA ASP A 333 18.72 -13.99 -31.72
C ASP A 333 18.28 -15.43 -32.04
N MET A 334 18.43 -16.37 -31.10
CA MET A 334 17.92 -17.73 -31.26
C MET A 334 16.38 -17.77 -31.38
N GLY A 335 15.67 -16.97 -30.59
CA GLY A 335 14.20 -16.83 -30.68
C GLY A 335 13.71 -16.21 -32.00
N ARG A 336 14.51 -15.32 -32.62
CA ARG A 336 14.25 -14.79 -33.97
C ARG A 336 14.49 -15.86 -35.03
N ALA A 337 15.54 -16.67 -34.86
CA ALA A 337 15.94 -17.70 -35.81
C ALA A 337 15.02 -18.93 -35.84
N SER A 338 14.41 -19.31 -34.70
CA SER A 338 13.56 -20.50 -34.61
C SER A 338 12.31 -20.26 -33.77
N ARG A 339 11.16 -20.73 -34.27
CA ARG A 339 9.90 -20.74 -33.50
C ARG A 339 10.00 -21.55 -32.22
N ASP A 340 10.78 -22.62 -32.22
CA ASP A 340 10.91 -23.56 -31.10
C ASP A 340 11.68 -22.90 -29.94
N MET A 341 12.54 -21.92 -30.24
CA MET A 341 13.27 -21.13 -29.22
C MET A 341 12.46 -19.98 -28.63
N ARG A 342 11.31 -19.60 -29.21
CA ARG A 342 10.53 -18.46 -28.70
C ARG A 342 10.03 -18.67 -27.26
N PRO A 343 9.50 -19.84 -26.86
CA PRO A 343 9.08 -20.06 -25.49
C PRO A 343 10.20 -19.85 -24.44
N PRO A 344 11.39 -20.50 -24.52
CA PRO A 344 12.44 -20.27 -23.54
C PRO A 344 12.96 -18.82 -23.55
N THR A 345 13.11 -18.20 -24.73
CA THR A 345 13.48 -16.78 -24.82
C THR A 345 12.45 -15.86 -24.15
N LYS A 346 11.14 -16.13 -24.32
CA LYS A 346 10.08 -15.35 -23.70
C LYS A 346 10.13 -15.47 -22.17
N ARG A 347 10.32 -16.68 -21.64
CA ARG A 347 10.40 -16.91 -20.18
C ARG A 347 11.57 -16.16 -19.55
N ILE A 348 12.75 -16.23 -20.17
CA ILE A 348 13.93 -15.48 -19.71
C ILE A 348 13.66 -13.97 -19.73
N THR A 349 13.07 -13.47 -20.82
CA THR A 349 12.76 -12.03 -20.94
C THR A 349 11.78 -11.59 -19.86
N GLU A 350 10.71 -12.37 -19.65
CA GLU A 350 9.72 -12.10 -18.60
C GLU A 350 10.34 -12.14 -17.20
N ALA A 351 11.20 -13.12 -16.90
CA ALA A 351 11.89 -13.23 -15.62
C ALA A 351 12.75 -11.99 -15.33
N ILE A 352 13.45 -11.49 -16.34
CA ILE A 352 14.29 -10.30 -16.22
C ILE A 352 13.50 -9.03 -16.05
N THR A 353 12.39 -8.88 -16.77
CA THR A 353 11.46 -7.78 -16.53
C THR A 353 10.95 -7.82 -15.09
N VAL A 354 10.55 -8.99 -14.60
CA VAL A 354 10.10 -9.17 -13.20
C VAL A 354 11.18 -8.76 -12.19
N ILE A 355 12.44 -9.17 -12.39
CA ILE A 355 13.56 -8.79 -11.50
C ILE A 355 13.84 -7.29 -11.59
N SER A 356 13.82 -6.70 -12.78
CA SER A 356 14.06 -5.27 -12.99
C SER A 356 12.95 -4.40 -12.40
N ASP A 357 11.68 -4.84 -12.47
CA ASP A 357 10.54 -4.12 -11.90
C ASP A 357 10.64 -4.04 -10.36
N SER A 358 11.30 -4.99 -9.72
CA SER A 358 11.56 -4.95 -8.28
C SER A 358 12.42 -3.75 -7.85
N ARG A 359 13.16 -3.11 -8.78
CA ARG A 359 13.91 -1.86 -8.51
C ARG A 359 13.04 -0.74 -7.94
N THR A 360 11.81 -0.62 -8.43
CA THR A 360 10.88 0.40 -7.95
C THR A 360 10.52 0.17 -6.48
N LEU A 361 10.44 -1.10 -6.04
CA LEU A 361 10.15 -1.45 -4.65
C LEU A 361 11.32 -1.07 -3.72
N TYR A 362 12.56 -1.36 -4.13
CA TYR A 362 13.72 -0.91 -3.37
C TYR A 362 13.81 0.61 -3.24
N GLY A 363 13.45 1.36 -4.30
CA GLY A 363 13.37 2.82 -4.24
C GLY A 363 12.37 3.29 -3.17
N GLN A 364 11.19 2.68 -3.11
CA GLN A 364 10.19 2.99 -2.07
C GLN A 364 10.71 2.70 -0.66
N TRP A 365 11.48 1.63 -0.48
CA TRP A 365 12.10 1.30 0.81
C TRP A 365 13.12 2.35 1.23
N VAL A 366 14.01 2.74 0.30
CA VAL A 366 15.02 3.77 0.53
C VAL A 366 14.35 5.09 0.88
N ASP A 367 13.30 5.48 0.15
CA ASP A 367 12.55 6.72 0.43
C ASP A 367 11.92 6.69 1.84
N THR A 368 11.30 5.56 2.20
CA THR A 368 10.67 5.35 3.53
C THR A 368 11.68 5.44 4.68
N LEU A 369 12.86 4.86 4.52
CA LEU A 369 13.88 4.88 5.56
C LEU A 369 14.65 6.21 5.58
N THR A 370 14.84 6.85 4.43
CA THR A 370 15.53 8.15 4.34
C THR A 370 14.65 9.28 4.89
N SER A 371 13.32 9.18 4.78
CA SER A 371 12.41 10.16 5.39
C SER A 371 12.55 10.24 6.91
N LEU A 372 13.10 9.21 7.57
CA LEU A 372 13.39 9.26 9.00
C LEU A 372 14.41 10.36 9.36
N ARG A 373 15.22 10.82 8.40
CA ARG A 373 16.21 11.88 8.60
C ARG A 373 15.59 13.21 9.05
N SER A 374 14.37 13.53 8.59
CA SER A 374 13.70 14.77 9.02
C SER A 374 13.42 14.78 10.51
N ALA A 375 13.22 13.61 11.14
CA ALA A 375 13.03 13.49 12.58
C ALA A 375 14.30 13.79 13.39
N LEU A 376 15.50 13.57 12.83
CA LEU A 376 16.77 13.97 13.47
C LEU A 376 17.01 15.48 13.37
N GLU A 377 16.51 16.13 12.31
CA GLU A 377 16.73 17.55 12.05
C GLU A 377 15.82 18.45 12.89
N ASP A 378 14.59 18.02 13.20
CA ASP A 378 13.63 18.77 14.02
C ASP A 378 14.02 18.85 15.51
N ASP A 379 14.81 17.89 16.02
CA ASP A 379 15.27 17.87 17.42
C ASP A 379 16.50 18.78 17.66
N GLY A 380 17.02 19.41 16.60
CA GLY A 380 18.28 20.17 16.59
C GLY A 380 18.16 21.69 16.76
N SER A 381 16.95 22.28 16.87
CA SER A 381 16.78 23.73 17.01
C SER A 381 16.48 24.17 18.45
N PRO A 382 17.48 24.52 19.28
CA PRO A 382 17.21 25.31 20.47
C PRO A 382 16.77 26.70 20.02
N SER A 383 15.53 27.07 20.37
CA SER A 383 15.00 28.42 20.26
C SER A 383 15.93 29.40 20.99
N GLN A 384 16.85 30.03 20.26
CA GLN A 384 17.53 31.24 20.72
C GLN A 384 16.59 32.41 20.51
N THR A 385 15.72 32.65 21.49
CA THR A 385 15.09 33.96 21.67
C THR A 385 16.00 34.83 22.54
N THR A 386 16.71 35.76 21.91
CA THR A 386 17.16 37.02 22.54
C THR A 386 16.12 38.11 22.42
#